data_AF-A0A7S2EK39-F1
#
_entry.id   AF-A0A7S2EK39-F1
#
_cell.length_a   1.000
_cell.length_b   1.000
_cell.length_c   1.000
_cell.angle_alpha   90.00
_cell.angle_beta   90.00
_cell.angle_gamma   90.00
#
_symmetry.space_group_name_H-M   'P 1'
#
loop_
_entity.id
_entity.type
_entity.pdbx_description
1 polymer ?
#
loop_
_entity_poly.entity_id
_entity_poly.type
_entity_poly.pdbx_seq_one_letter_code
_entity_poly.pdbx_strand_id
1 'polypeptide(L)'
;ERLSLCLCSPPPPRCRRERRPSPGTPTEVTRASRRFQTAPSLQRPDPMIVECISALIGGYAAVGNAKKNDGDVDSTEPKKPRRFSLRSLVPLVDLSELSRALTLYVMTEHRSLVVTTFVLPLSFLWDTARCARARVVRLLRPVKVVHETKVADIVAQVRRRPTGAPMCTARPGWMSISLSSRSYKENPKWAPIQMNLMDILYIDEEAGIVHVEPSVTIGELTRALLPRGYTLPVVPEMDDLTVGGLINGTGIESSSHRYGLFHEICVEFEMCLGDGRVVVARAEGEHEDLFRAVPWSYGTLGLLLSAKLRILPSEKYVKVTYTPHTSRDSLIRHFTELSEAREKGPMFVESLAYSKETGVVMSGEFVPESEVVWSQRNHIGLWFKPWFFKHVEGFLQKPEETVVEYIPTRDYYHRHSQSLFWEMELMIPVGNHPLFRWVLGWLMPPKVSFLKLSQTEFTRELTERTHVAQDYLVPIDRMGPLLDVCDKECQEVYPLWLCPHDHGPMGGSLLKDPIRPDKNGRQMYLDIGVYGLPKAVRERREDEFDMRRSMRAVFEEVKKEGGFQMLYGDVFNTREEFEEMFGHKEYRELRKKYKADDAFKEVYDKMHVVG
;
A
#
# COMPACT_ATOMS: atom_id res chain seq x y z
N GLU A 1 -40.33 32.64 30.68
CA GLU A 1 -41.39 33.44 30.02
C GLU A 1 -40.95 33.65 28.56
N ARG A 2 -41.66 33.33 27.48
CA ARG A 2 -43.02 32.87 27.23
C ARG A 2 -42.99 31.88 26.05
N LEU A 3 -43.80 30.82 26.18
CA LEU A 3 -44.30 29.94 25.14
C LEU A 3 -45.39 30.64 24.31
N SER A 4 -45.52 30.27 23.03
CA SER A 4 -46.75 30.31 22.18
C SER A 4 -46.43 29.50 20.90
N LEU A 5 -46.71 28.20 20.75
CA LEU A 5 -47.97 27.46 20.52
C LEU A 5 -48.82 27.89 19.30
N CYS A 6 -49.32 26.84 18.61
CA CYS A 6 -50.35 26.73 17.56
C CYS A 6 -49.85 26.74 16.09
N LEU A 7 -50.34 25.91 15.15
CA LEU A 7 -51.35 24.84 15.12
C LEU A 7 -51.21 24.09 13.77
N CYS A 8 -51.68 22.84 13.72
CA CYS A 8 -51.66 21.90 12.57
C CYS A 8 -52.71 22.18 11.46
N SER A 9 -52.47 21.52 10.30
CA SER A 9 -53.42 20.98 9.28
C SER A 9 -53.29 21.59 7.86
N PRO A 10 -53.72 20.92 6.75
CA PRO A 10 -53.70 19.49 6.34
C PRO A 10 -53.15 19.30 4.88
N PRO A 11 -53.05 18.07 4.30
CA PRO A 11 -52.50 17.86 2.95
C PRO A 11 -53.59 17.82 1.83
N PRO A 12 -53.26 18.15 0.56
CA PRO A 12 -54.15 17.94 -0.58
C PRO A 12 -53.87 16.61 -1.34
N PRO A 13 -54.75 16.18 -2.28
CA PRO A 13 -55.30 14.82 -2.28
C PRO A 13 -54.73 13.84 -3.33
N ARG A 14 -54.99 12.56 -3.07
CA ARG A 14 -54.83 11.42 -4.00
C ARG A 14 -55.79 11.53 -5.19
N CYS A 15 -55.26 11.36 -6.40
CA CYS A 15 -56.08 11.10 -7.60
C CYS A 15 -56.02 9.62 -8.00
N ARG A 16 -57.16 9.13 -8.51
CA ARG A 16 -57.49 7.73 -8.79
C ARG A 16 -56.91 7.23 -10.11
N ARG A 17 -56.50 5.95 -10.07
CA ARG A 17 -56.65 4.87 -11.06
C ARG A 17 -57.08 5.26 -12.49
N GLU A 18 -56.21 4.92 -13.45
CA GLU A 18 -56.62 4.32 -14.72
C GLU A 18 -56.01 2.92 -14.87
N ARG A 19 -56.78 2.06 -15.56
CA ARG A 19 -56.59 0.61 -15.65
C ARG A 19 -55.72 0.24 -16.87
N ARG A 20 -54.95 -0.83 -16.66
CA ARG A 20 -54.20 -1.73 -17.56
C ARG A 20 -54.72 -1.85 -19.02
N PRO A 21 -53.86 -2.31 -19.94
CA PRO A 21 -53.86 -3.76 -20.21
C PRO A 21 -52.45 -4.39 -20.32
N SER A 22 -52.32 -5.58 -19.75
CA SER A 22 -51.40 -6.65 -20.13
C SER A 22 -52.26 -7.93 -20.18
N PRO A 23 -52.02 -8.92 -21.08
CA PRO A 23 -50.73 -9.59 -21.25
C PRO A 23 -50.35 -9.96 -22.69
N GLY A 24 -49.04 -10.13 -22.93
CA GLY A 24 -48.50 -10.76 -24.13
C GLY A 24 -47.18 -11.45 -23.82
N THR A 25 -47.17 -12.77 -23.92
CA THR A 25 -46.00 -13.67 -23.95
C THR A 25 -46.36 -14.84 -24.87
N PRO A 26 -45.42 -15.61 -25.43
CA PRO A 26 -44.02 -15.31 -25.74
C PRO A 26 -43.68 -15.65 -27.21
N THR A 27 -42.62 -15.06 -27.77
CA THR A 27 -41.95 -15.65 -28.94
C THR A 27 -40.44 -15.69 -28.71
N GLU A 28 -39.93 -16.92 -28.80
CA GLU A 28 -38.56 -17.34 -28.62
C GLU A 28 -37.66 -16.97 -29.82
N VAL A 29 -36.36 -17.16 -29.56
CA VAL A 29 -35.27 -17.41 -30.51
C VAL A 29 -34.52 -16.19 -31.02
N THR A 30 -33.51 -15.77 -30.25
CA THR A 30 -32.13 -16.01 -30.68
C THR A 30 -31.20 -16.14 -29.47
N ARG A 31 -30.58 -17.32 -29.37
CA ARG A 31 -29.72 -17.78 -28.28
C ARG A 31 -28.46 -16.92 -28.16
N ALA A 32 -28.36 -16.17 -27.07
CA ALA A 32 -27.08 -15.79 -26.48
C ALA A 32 -26.45 -17.06 -25.87
N SER A 33 -25.39 -17.56 -26.51
CA SER A 33 -24.60 -18.66 -25.96
C SER A 33 -23.85 -18.15 -24.73
N ARG A 34 -24.30 -18.61 -23.56
CA ARG A 34 -23.50 -18.67 -22.33
C ARG A 34 -22.23 -19.47 -22.65
N ARG A 35 -21.10 -18.80 -22.87
CA ARG A 35 -19.79 -19.41 -22.63
C ARG A 35 -19.44 -19.14 -21.18
N PHE A 36 -19.80 -20.10 -20.32
CA PHE A 36 -18.99 -20.37 -19.14
C PHE A 36 -17.58 -20.65 -19.67
N GLN A 37 -16.62 -19.76 -19.40
CA GLN A 37 -15.22 -20.13 -19.49
C GLN A 37 -14.96 -21.12 -18.37
N THR A 38 -15.06 -22.39 -18.72
CA THR A 38 -14.42 -23.50 -18.02
C THR A 38 -12.97 -23.15 -17.72
N ALA A 39 -12.51 -23.56 -16.54
CA ALA A 39 -11.13 -23.46 -16.07
C ALA A 39 -10.09 -23.65 -17.19
N PRO A 40 -8.98 -22.89 -17.21
CA PRO A 40 -7.89 -23.17 -18.13
C PRO A 40 -7.42 -24.61 -17.91
N SER A 41 -7.50 -25.41 -18.96
CA SER A 41 -6.96 -26.75 -19.03
C SER A 41 -5.51 -26.75 -18.56
N LEU A 42 -5.18 -27.60 -17.59
CA LEU A 42 -3.80 -28.02 -17.31
C LEU A 42 -3.19 -28.56 -18.61
N GLN A 43 -2.36 -27.77 -19.30
CA GLN A 43 -1.54 -28.30 -20.39
C GLN A 43 -0.13 -27.70 -20.45
N ARG A 44 0.79 -28.66 -20.26
CA ARG A 44 2.21 -28.83 -20.61
C ARG A 44 3.24 -27.91 -19.95
N PRO A 45 4.20 -28.49 -19.19
CA PRO A 45 5.38 -27.77 -18.72
C PRO A 45 6.27 -27.31 -19.88
N ASP A 46 7.09 -26.31 -19.60
CA ASP A 46 8.17 -25.79 -20.44
C ASP A 46 8.96 -26.93 -21.12
N PRO A 47 9.26 -26.87 -22.44
CA PRO A 47 10.05 -27.88 -23.13
C PRO A 47 11.39 -28.21 -22.45
N MET A 48 12.05 -27.26 -21.76
CA MET A 48 13.25 -27.55 -20.96
C MET A 48 12.96 -28.45 -19.76
N ILE A 49 11.81 -28.27 -19.11
CA ILE A 49 11.37 -29.09 -17.97
C ILE A 49 10.89 -30.46 -18.46
N VAL A 50 10.22 -30.51 -19.62
CA VAL A 50 9.83 -31.78 -20.26
C VAL A 50 11.06 -32.56 -20.70
N GLU A 51 12.13 -31.91 -21.17
CA GLU A 51 13.40 -32.56 -21.48
C GLU A 51 14.12 -33.06 -20.22
N CYS A 52 14.17 -32.27 -19.14
CA CYS A 52 14.73 -32.72 -17.86
C CYS A 52 13.95 -33.90 -17.26
N ILE A 53 12.62 -33.86 -17.31
CA ILE A 53 11.75 -34.94 -16.81
C ILE A 53 11.79 -36.16 -17.75
N SER A 54 11.84 -35.97 -19.06
CA SER A 54 11.96 -37.08 -20.03
C SER A 54 13.33 -37.76 -19.98
N ALA A 55 14.41 -37.02 -19.70
CA ALA A 55 15.73 -37.58 -19.45
C ALA A 55 15.76 -38.42 -18.14
N LEU A 56 14.99 -38.02 -17.13
CA LEU A 56 14.83 -38.75 -15.87
C LEU A 56 13.98 -40.03 -16.02
N ILE A 57 12.93 -40.00 -16.84
CA ILE A 57 12.05 -41.17 -17.09
C ILE A 57 12.68 -42.14 -18.10
N GLY A 58 13.38 -41.64 -19.12
CA GLY A 58 14.05 -42.45 -20.15
C GLY A 58 15.18 -43.34 -19.62
N GLY A 59 15.77 -42.98 -18.47
CA GLY A 59 16.79 -43.78 -17.78
C GLY A 59 16.28 -45.06 -17.10
N TYR A 60 14.96 -45.24 -16.96
CA TYR A 60 14.37 -46.41 -16.29
C TYR A 60 13.77 -47.46 -17.24
N ALA A 61 13.70 -47.20 -18.55
CA ALA A 61 13.06 -48.10 -19.53
C ALA A 61 14.04 -49.02 -20.29
N ALA A 62 15.34 -49.03 -19.95
CA ALA A 62 16.36 -49.84 -20.62
C ALA A 62 16.93 -50.95 -19.72
N VAL A 63 16.10 -51.62 -18.90
CA VAL A 63 16.46 -52.88 -18.22
C VAL A 63 15.23 -53.79 -18.20
N GLY A 64 14.89 -54.39 -19.33
CA GLY A 64 13.75 -55.31 -19.37
C GLY A 64 13.25 -55.73 -20.74
N ASN A 65 14.13 -56.18 -21.64
CA ASN A 65 13.76 -57.17 -22.68
C ASN A 65 14.99 -57.63 -23.46
N ALA A 66 15.59 -58.74 -23.04
CA ALA A 66 16.52 -59.49 -23.89
C ALA A 66 16.56 -60.97 -23.47
N LYS A 67 15.75 -61.79 -24.16
CA LYS A 67 15.92 -63.22 -24.52
C LYS A 67 14.57 -63.67 -25.12
N LYS A 68 14.48 -64.43 -26.22
CA LYS A 68 15.33 -65.55 -26.65
C LYS A 68 14.99 -65.98 -28.11
N ASN A 69 16.00 -66.53 -28.79
CA ASN A 69 16.02 -67.59 -29.82
C ASN A 69 16.96 -67.21 -30.97
N ASP A 70 17.87 -68.05 -31.47
CA ASP A 70 18.49 -69.30 -31.00
C ASP A 70 19.64 -69.62 -31.98
N GLY A 71 20.60 -70.40 -31.50
CA GLY A 71 21.65 -71.07 -32.28
C GLY A 71 23.06 -70.75 -31.76
N ASP A 72 23.94 -71.70 -31.46
CA ASP A 72 23.83 -73.16 -31.36
C ASP A 72 25.15 -73.66 -30.71
N VAL A 73 25.10 -74.83 -30.04
CA VAL A 73 26.19 -75.80 -29.78
C VAL A 73 27.34 -75.50 -28.76
N ASP A 74 27.38 -76.37 -27.73
CA ASP A 74 28.50 -77.00 -26.96
C ASP A 74 29.59 -76.16 -26.30
N SER A 75 30.29 -76.59 -25.24
CA SER A 75 30.08 -77.55 -24.14
C SER A 75 31.28 -77.33 -23.19
N THR A 76 30.99 -77.33 -21.88
CA THR A 76 31.87 -77.68 -20.74
C THR A 76 33.22 -76.93 -20.49
N GLU A 77 33.13 -75.96 -19.57
CA GLU A 77 33.95 -75.78 -18.32
C GLU A 77 35.39 -75.16 -18.34
N PRO A 78 35.89 -74.56 -17.23
CA PRO A 78 35.78 -73.11 -16.98
C PRO A 78 37.13 -72.38 -16.70
N LYS A 79 37.21 -71.06 -16.97
CA LYS A 79 38.19 -70.15 -16.33
C LYS A 79 37.58 -68.75 -16.04
N LYS A 80 37.54 -68.38 -14.76
CA LYS A 80 37.33 -67.00 -14.25
C LYS A 80 38.56 -66.10 -14.57
N PRO A 81 38.55 -64.77 -14.32
CA PRO A 81 37.53 -63.73 -14.55
C PRO A 81 38.17 -62.43 -15.14
N ARG A 82 37.40 -61.50 -15.74
CA ARG A 82 37.78 -60.07 -15.75
C ARG A 82 36.58 -59.11 -15.65
N ARG A 83 36.72 -58.19 -14.70
CA ARG A 83 35.95 -56.99 -14.32
C ARG A 83 35.09 -56.34 -15.40
N PHE A 84 33.91 -55.85 -14.99
CA PHE A 84 33.50 -54.45 -15.19
C PHE A 84 32.66 -53.98 -13.99
N SER A 85 33.09 -52.88 -13.36
CA SER A 85 32.41 -52.24 -12.24
C SER A 85 31.30 -51.32 -12.78
N LEU A 86 30.05 -51.62 -12.45
CA LEU A 86 28.84 -50.82 -12.70
C LEU A 86 28.82 -49.53 -11.84
N ARG A 87 29.87 -48.70 -11.91
CA ARG A 87 29.97 -47.41 -11.20
C ARG A 87 30.01 -46.19 -12.12
N SER A 88 29.53 -46.30 -13.35
CA SER A 88 29.47 -45.16 -14.26
C SER A 88 28.19 -45.21 -15.08
N LEU A 89 27.23 -44.35 -14.72
CA LEU A 89 26.07 -43.85 -15.48
C LEU A 89 24.80 -43.72 -14.62
N VAL A 90 24.87 -42.95 -13.53
CA VAL A 90 23.70 -42.26 -12.97
C VAL A 90 24.24 -40.92 -12.42
N PRO A 91 23.80 -39.74 -12.91
CA PRO A 91 24.09 -38.51 -12.19
C PRO A 91 23.34 -38.61 -10.86
N LEU A 92 24.09 -38.60 -9.75
CA LEU A 92 23.54 -38.37 -8.42
C LEU A 92 22.85 -37.00 -8.45
N VAL A 93 21.54 -36.98 -8.68
CA VAL A 93 20.73 -35.78 -8.52
C VAL A 93 20.83 -35.40 -7.05
N ASP A 94 21.43 -34.25 -6.79
CA ASP A 94 21.53 -33.71 -5.43
C ASP A 94 20.12 -33.41 -4.92
N LEU A 95 19.67 -34.19 -3.94
CA LEU A 95 18.36 -34.03 -3.31
C LEU A 95 18.17 -32.63 -2.72
N SER A 96 19.25 -31.94 -2.36
CA SER A 96 19.19 -30.56 -1.86
C SER A 96 18.90 -29.55 -2.99
N GLU A 97 19.45 -29.76 -4.18
CA GLU A 97 19.18 -28.92 -5.36
C GLU A 97 17.77 -29.18 -5.91
N LEU A 98 17.31 -30.45 -5.92
CA LEU A 98 15.93 -30.78 -6.27
C LEU A 98 14.93 -30.16 -5.29
N SER A 99 15.24 -30.21 -3.99
CA SER A 99 14.43 -29.58 -2.93
C SER A 99 14.38 -28.05 -3.10
N ARG A 100 15.51 -27.41 -3.41
CA ARG A 100 15.58 -25.97 -3.71
C ARG A 100 14.77 -25.60 -4.95
N ALA A 101 14.92 -26.35 -6.04
CA ALA A 101 14.19 -26.12 -7.28
C ALA A 101 12.67 -26.31 -7.10
N LEU A 102 12.25 -27.36 -6.39
CA LEU A 102 10.83 -27.59 -6.06
C LEU A 102 10.27 -26.48 -5.16
N THR A 103 11.05 -26.04 -4.16
CA THR A 103 10.66 -24.93 -3.28
C THR A 103 10.49 -23.64 -4.08
N LEU A 104 11.43 -23.32 -4.96
CA LEU A 104 11.37 -22.16 -5.85
C LEU A 104 10.15 -22.22 -6.78
N TYR A 105 9.87 -23.40 -7.36
CA TYR A 105 8.71 -23.63 -8.21
C TYR A 105 7.39 -23.39 -7.45
N VAL A 106 7.23 -23.97 -6.26
CA VAL A 106 6.01 -23.79 -5.44
C VAL A 106 5.85 -22.34 -5.00
N MET A 107 6.94 -21.67 -4.61
CA MET A 107 6.91 -20.26 -4.18
C MET A 107 6.57 -19.28 -5.33
N THR A 108 6.81 -19.69 -6.57
CA THR A 108 6.60 -18.88 -7.77
C THR A 108 5.23 -19.18 -8.42
N GLU A 109 4.98 -20.44 -8.80
CA GLU A 109 3.79 -20.87 -9.53
C GLU A 109 2.56 -21.09 -8.65
N HIS A 110 2.77 -21.39 -7.36
CA HIS A 110 1.71 -21.63 -6.38
C HIS A 110 1.74 -20.59 -5.24
N ARG A 111 2.15 -19.36 -5.56
CA ARG A 111 2.26 -18.24 -4.62
C ARG A 111 0.98 -18.02 -3.81
N SER A 112 -0.19 -18.09 -4.43
CA SER A 112 -1.48 -17.93 -3.74
C SER A 112 -1.68 -18.96 -2.63
N LEU A 113 -1.24 -20.21 -2.83
CA LEU A 113 -1.29 -21.28 -1.85
C LEU A 113 -0.32 -21.04 -0.69
N VAL A 114 0.88 -20.54 -0.98
CA VAL A 114 1.87 -20.15 0.05
C VAL A 114 1.32 -19.03 0.92
N VAL A 115 0.79 -17.97 0.28
CA VAL A 115 0.20 -16.83 0.99
C VAL A 115 -0.95 -17.28 1.87
N THR A 116 -1.85 -18.10 1.33
CA THR A 116 -3.05 -18.54 2.03
C THR A 116 -2.75 -19.50 3.20
N THR A 117 -1.81 -20.42 3.01
CA THR A 117 -1.53 -21.50 3.99
C THR A 117 -0.56 -21.07 5.08
N PHE A 118 0.40 -20.19 4.76
CA PHE A 118 1.47 -19.80 5.69
C PHE A 118 1.43 -18.32 6.04
N VAL A 119 1.41 -17.43 5.05
CA VAL A 119 1.53 -15.98 5.30
C VAL A 119 0.32 -15.46 6.08
N LEU A 120 -0.90 -15.83 5.72
CA LEU A 120 -2.12 -15.38 6.40
C LEU A 120 -2.16 -15.82 7.88
N PRO A 121 -2.00 -17.12 8.24
CA PRO A 121 -1.93 -17.52 9.64
C PRO A 121 -0.81 -16.85 10.43
N LEU A 122 0.40 -16.72 9.85
CA LEU A 122 1.52 -16.06 10.52
C LEU A 122 1.23 -14.58 10.77
N SER A 123 0.60 -13.90 9.81
CA SER A 123 0.18 -12.50 9.92
C SER A 123 -0.80 -12.31 11.07
N PHE A 124 -1.81 -13.16 11.16
CA PHE A 124 -2.80 -13.15 12.24
C PHE A 124 -2.16 -13.39 13.62
N LEU A 125 -1.25 -14.36 13.72
CA LEU A 125 -0.52 -14.64 14.96
C LEU A 125 0.35 -13.46 15.38
N TRP A 126 1.03 -12.83 14.42
CA TRP A 126 1.86 -11.64 14.67
C TRP A 126 1.04 -10.47 15.19
N ASP A 127 -0.10 -10.17 14.58
CA ASP A 127 -1.01 -9.11 15.04
C ASP A 127 -1.55 -9.38 16.43
N THR A 128 -1.93 -10.62 16.69
CA THR A 128 -2.40 -11.06 17.99
C THR A 128 -1.31 -10.85 19.05
N ALA A 129 -0.08 -11.26 18.76
CA ALA A 129 1.06 -11.07 19.66
C ALA A 129 1.38 -9.59 19.89
N ARG A 130 1.37 -8.76 18.84
CA ARG A 130 1.61 -7.31 18.93
C ARG A 130 0.53 -6.63 19.77
N CYS A 131 -0.73 -6.94 19.54
CA CYS A 131 -1.86 -6.43 20.32
C CYS A 131 -1.76 -6.84 21.80
N ALA A 132 -1.41 -8.11 22.07
CA ALA A 132 -1.20 -8.60 23.43
C ALA A 132 -0.06 -7.84 24.12
N ARG A 133 1.09 -7.67 23.44
CA ARG A 133 2.23 -6.88 23.95
C ARG A 133 1.81 -5.46 24.32
N ALA A 134 1.12 -4.76 23.42
CA ALA A 134 0.70 -3.38 23.64
C ALA A 134 -0.22 -3.25 24.86
N ARG A 135 -1.14 -4.20 25.07
CA ARG A 135 -1.99 -4.25 26.28
C ARG A 135 -1.17 -4.47 27.55
N VAL A 136 -0.24 -5.43 27.53
CA VAL A 136 0.62 -5.74 28.68
C VAL A 136 1.50 -4.56 29.08
N VAL A 137 2.14 -3.89 28.11
CA VAL A 137 3.01 -2.74 28.38
C VAL A 137 2.23 -1.58 29.00
N ARG A 138 1.03 -1.29 28.48
CA ARG A 138 0.15 -0.24 29.03
C ARG A 138 -0.28 -0.51 30.47
N LEU A 139 -0.43 -1.78 30.86
CA LEU A 139 -0.84 -2.14 32.22
C LEU A 139 0.33 -2.16 33.22
N LEU A 140 1.54 -2.52 32.78
CA LEU A 140 2.63 -2.86 33.70
C LEU A 140 3.69 -1.78 33.89
N ARG A 141 3.82 -0.78 33.01
CA ARG A 141 4.94 0.18 33.09
C ARG A 141 4.50 1.63 32.86
N PRO A 142 5.05 2.61 33.62
CA PRO A 142 4.93 4.01 33.28
C PRO A 142 5.70 4.29 31.98
N VAL A 143 4.95 4.54 30.90
CA VAL A 143 5.49 4.56 29.53
C VAL A 143 6.60 5.61 29.34
N LYS A 144 6.51 6.77 30.03
CA LYS A 144 7.49 7.86 29.93
C LYS A 144 8.90 7.45 30.36
N VAL A 145 9.04 6.76 31.50
CA VAL A 145 10.35 6.30 32.01
C VAL A 145 10.99 5.29 31.05
N VAL A 146 10.16 4.47 30.41
CA VAL A 146 10.61 3.51 29.40
C VAL A 146 11.10 4.23 28.15
N HIS A 147 10.45 5.31 27.72
CA HIS A 147 10.86 6.11 26.58
C HIS A 147 12.25 6.73 26.75
N GLU A 148 12.48 7.45 27.85
CA GLU A 148 13.78 8.10 28.14
C GLU A 148 14.93 7.10 28.16
N THR A 149 14.70 5.90 28.73
CA THR A 149 15.69 4.81 28.75
C THR A 149 16.02 4.31 27.33
N LYS A 150 15.00 4.16 26.47
CA LYS A 150 15.18 3.75 25.08
C LYS A 150 15.91 4.80 24.26
N VAL A 151 15.61 6.09 24.48
CA VAL A 151 16.33 7.21 23.85
C VAL A 151 17.81 7.20 24.25
N ALA A 152 18.11 7.01 25.53
CA ALA A 152 19.50 6.94 26.01
C ALA A 152 20.29 5.80 25.36
N ASP A 153 19.68 4.63 25.18
CA ASP A 153 20.32 3.50 24.47
C ASP A 153 20.56 3.83 22.99
N ILE A 154 19.59 4.43 22.30
CA ILE A 154 19.75 4.87 20.90
C ILE A 154 20.90 5.86 20.77
N VAL A 155 20.97 6.87 21.65
CA VAL A 155 22.07 7.85 21.67
C VAL A 155 23.40 7.16 21.93
N ALA A 156 23.45 6.18 22.83
CA ALA A 156 24.65 5.39 23.09
C ALA A 156 25.07 4.55 21.87
N GLN A 157 24.12 4.02 21.09
CA GLN A 157 24.42 3.32 19.83
C GLN A 157 24.99 4.29 18.79
N VAL A 158 24.38 5.48 18.62
CA VAL A 158 24.85 6.51 17.69
C VAL A 158 26.27 6.95 18.02
N ARG A 159 26.58 7.18 19.31
CA ARG A 159 27.93 7.58 19.75
C ARG A 159 28.98 6.47 19.63
N ARG A 160 28.58 5.20 19.73
CA ARG A 160 29.47 4.04 19.59
C ARG A 160 29.76 3.67 18.13
N ARG A 161 29.04 4.25 17.17
CA ARG A 161 29.23 3.92 15.76
C ARG A 161 30.66 4.25 15.30
N PRO A 162 31.24 3.48 14.38
CA PRO A 162 32.53 3.81 13.80
C PRO A 162 32.51 5.19 13.11
N THR A 163 33.59 5.96 13.26
CA THR A 163 33.73 7.26 12.60
C THR A 163 33.68 7.08 11.08
N GLY A 164 32.86 7.89 10.39
CA GLY A 164 32.66 7.80 8.94
C GLY A 164 31.74 6.66 8.48
N ALA A 165 31.20 5.85 9.39
CA ALA A 165 30.16 4.88 9.05
C ALA A 165 28.79 5.58 9.01
N PRO A 166 28.11 5.65 7.84
CA PRO A 166 26.76 6.17 7.80
C PRO A 166 25.83 5.22 8.57
N MET A 167 24.79 5.76 9.19
CA MET A 167 23.85 5.02 10.02
C MET A 167 22.45 5.05 9.43
N CYS A 168 21.67 4.03 9.77
CA CYS A 168 20.25 3.98 9.46
C CYS A 168 19.53 3.16 10.52
N THR A 169 18.21 3.21 10.53
CA THR A 169 17.41 2.33 11.39
C THR A 169 17.70 0.87 11.06
N ALA A 170 17.91 0.05 12.08
CA ALA A 170 18.15 -1.39 11.96
C ALA A 170 16.93 -2.18 11.45
N ARG A 171 15.76 -1.53 11.30
CA ARG A 171 14.56 -2.11 10.68
C ARG A 171 14.90 -2.67 9.29
N PRO A 172 14.95 -4.00 9.06
CA PRO A 172 15.22 -4.57 7.75
C PRO A 172 14.25 -4.09 6.66
N GLY A 173 14.72 -4.08 5.41
CA GLY A 173 13.95 -3.59 4.25
C GLY A 173 12.66 -4.36 3.98
N TRP A 174 12.62 -5.66 4.31
CA TRP A 174 11.40 -6.47 4.17
C TRP A 174 10.29 -6.03 5.13
N MET A 175 10.59 -5.36 6.25
CA MET A 175 9.57 -4.80 7.14
C MET A 175 8.99 -3.47 6.64
N SER A 176 9.52 -2.90 5.55
CA SER A 176 8.95 -1.71 4.92
C SER A 176 7.76 -2.09 4.04
N ILE A 177 6.71 -1.25 4.05
CA ILE A 177 5.56 -1.38 3.15
C ILE A 177 5.93 -1.03 1.69
N SER A 178 6.94 -0.19 1.51
CA SER A 178 7.50 0.13 0.19
C SER A 178 7.95 -1.12 -0.57
N LEU A 179 7.63 -1.18 -1.86
CA LEU A 179 7.99 -2.28 -2.74
C LEU A 179 9.48 -2.28 -3.09
N SER A 180 10.08 -1.10 -3.20
CA SER A 180 11.51 -0.88 -3.42
C SER A 180 12.40 -1.68 -2.47
N SER A 181 13.37 -2.38 -3.07
CA SER A 181 14.45 -3.05 -2.35
C SER A 181 15.48 -2.01 -1.86
N ARG A 182 15.69 -1.94 -0.54
CA ARG A 182 16.60 -0.98 0.09
C ARG A 182 18.03 -1.52 0.13
N SER A 183 18.61 -1.75 -1.05
CA SER A 183 19.92 -2.40 -1.26
C SER A 183 21.06 -1.74 -0.47
N TYR A 184 20.95 -0.43 -0.18
CA TYR A 184 21.95 0.25 0.65
C TYR A 184 22.18 -0.45 2.00
N LYS A 185 21.17 -1.11 2.58
CA LYS A 185 21.28 -1.81 3.87
C LYS A 185 22.16 -3.07 3.83
N GLU A 186 22.47 -3.58 2.65
CA GLU A 186 23.34 -4.75 2.47
C GLU A 186 24.83 -4.38 2.58
N ASN A 187 25.16 -3.09 2.47
CA ASN A 187 26.54 -2.63 2.56
C ASN A 187 27.05 -2.76 4.02
N PRO A 188 28.16 -3.48 4.27
CA PRO A 188 28.66 -3.72 5.63
C PRO A 188 29.21 -2.46 6.32
N LYS A 189 29.39 -1.35 5.59
CA LYS A 189 29.84 -0.07 6.15
C LYS A 189 28.75 0.65 6.96
N TRP A 190 27.50 0.18 6.91
CA TRP A 190 26.40 0.81 7.64
C TRP A 190 26.38 0.44 9.12
N ALA A 191 26.15 1.43 9.97
CA ALA A 191 25.83 1.22 11.38
C ALA A 191 24.30 1.10 11.57
N PRO A 192 23.75 -0.11 11.82
CA PRO A 192 22.34 -0.28 12.12
C PRO A 192 22.02 0.20 13.54
N ILE A 193 21.07 1.12 13.67
CA ILE A 193 20.61 1.65 14.96
C ILE A 193 19.26 1.02 15.33
N GLN A 194 19.19 0.30 16.43
CA GLN A 194 17.98 -0.37 16.90
C GLN A 194 16.99 0.66 17.47
N MET A 195 15.84 0.79 16.81
CA MET A 195 14.80 1.78 17.14
C MET A 195 13.58 1.08 17.77
N ASN A 196 13.72 0.55 18.99
CA ASN A 196 12.64 -0.17 19.69
C ASN A 196 11.57 0.76 20.28
N LEU A 197 11.09 1.71 19.48
CA LEU A 197 10.18 2.79 19.87
C LEU A 197 8.81 2.52 19.24
N MET A 198 7.89 1.91 19.99
CA MET A 198 6.59 1.38 19.54
C MET A 198 5.40 1.74 20.44
N ASP A 199 5.56 2.65 21.38
CA ASP A 199 4.56 2.94 22.42
C ASP A 199 3.84 4.28 22.18
N ILE A 200 2.53 4.31 22.48
CA ILE A 200 1.79 5.57 22.66
C ILE A 200 2.13 6.07 24.06
N LEU A 201 2.78 7.23 24.14
CA LEU A 201 3.34 7.77 25.38
C LEU A 201 2.26 8.37 26.28
N TYR A 202 1.43 9.25 25.72
CA TYR A 202 0.23 9.76 26.37
C TYR A 202 -0.77 10.35 25.36
N ILE A 203 -2.02 10.53 25.80
CA ILE A 203 -3.08 11.25 25.09
C ILE A 203 -3.53 12.36 26.02
N ASP A 204 -3.46 13.60 25.55
CA ASP A 204 -3.90 14.80 26.25
C ASP A 204 -5.13 15.35 25.50
N GLU A 205 -6.28 15.03 26.07
CA GLU A 205 -7.59 15.38 25.50
C GLU A 205 -7.88 16.88 25.62
N GLU A 206 -7.35 17.54 26.65
CA GLU A 206 -7.53 18.98 26.87
C GLU A 206 -6.69 19.79 25.87
N ALA A 207 -5.44 19.41 25.67
CA ALA A 207 -4.57 20.04 24.67
C ALA A 207 -4.87 19.60 23.23
N GLY A 208 -5.67 18.54 23.03
CA GLY A 208 -5.92 17.95 21.72
C GLY A 208 -4.67 17.35 21.10
N ILE A 209 -3.84 16.65 21.89
CA ILE A 209 -2.56 16.07 21.45
C ILE A 209 -2.45 14.58 21.78
N VAL A 210 -1.86 13.81 20.88
CA VAL A 210 -1.32 12.48 21.18
C VAL A 210 0.20 12.47 21.00
N HIS A 211 0.94 11.97 21.99
CA HIS A 211 2.40 11.81 21.94
C HIS A 211 2.74 10.34 21.71
N VAL A 212 3.47 10.05 20.63
CA VAL A 212 3.75 8.69 20.18
C VAL A 212 5.20 8.49 19.78
N GLU A 213 5.63 7.25 19.86
CA GLU A 213 6.86 6.77 19.27
C GLU A 213 6.68 6.43 17.77
N PRO A 214 7.75 6.50 16.95
CA PRO A 214 7.67 6.39 15.49
C PRO A 214 7.15 5.07 14.96
N SER A 215 7.25 3.95 15.69
CA SER A 215 6.79 2.64 15.20
C SER A 215 5.36 2.29 15.63
N VAL A 216 4.66 3.22 16.29
CA VAL A 216 3.21 3.13 16.49
C VAL A 216 2.55 3.15 15.12
N THR A 217 1.58 2.26 14.88
CA THR A 217 0.85 2.22 13.61
C THR A 217 -0.45 3.02 13.65
N ILE A 218 -0.99 3.39 12.49
CA ILE A 218 -2.30 4.02 12.38
C ILE A 218 -3.41 3.13 12.96
N GLY A 219 -3.29 1.81 12.79
CA GLY A 219 -4.20 0.87 13.42
C GLY A 219 -4.18 0.91 14.93
N GLU A 220 -3.03 1.11 15.57
CA GLU A 220 -2.93 1.26 17.02
C GLU A 220 -3.46 2.61 17.51
N LEU A 221 -3.19 3.69 16.77
CA LEU A 221 -3.69 5.03 17.07
C LEU A 221 -5.21 5.08 17.00
N THR A 222 -5.81 4.61 15.91
CA THR A 222 -7.27 4.60 15.74
C THR A 222 -7.96 3.71 16.78
N ARG A 223 -7.37 2.56 17.17
CA ARG A 223 -7.88 1.74 18.29
C ARG A 223 -7.78 2.43 19.66
N ALA A 224 -6.83 3.36 19.83
CA ALA A 224 -6.65 4.10 21.07
C ALA A 224 -7.50 5.38 21.14
N LEU A 225 -7.70 6.08 20.03
CA LEU A 225 -8.36 7.38 19.98
C LEU A 225 -9.87 7.26 19.78
N LEU A 226 -10.35 6.42 18.86
CA LEU A 226 -11.78 6.37 18.51
C LEU A 226 -12.69 6.01 19.70
N PRO A 227 -12.34 5.05 20.60
CA PRO A 227 -13.16 4.77 21.77
C PRO A 227 -13.29 5.95 22.76
N ARG A 228 -12.39 6.94 22.66
CA ARG A 228 -12.40 8.17 23.46
C ARG A 228 -13.11 9.33 22.76
N GLY A 229 -13.66 9.11 21.56
CA GLY A 229 -14.31 10.15 20.77
C GLY A 229 -13.34 11.07 20.02
N TYR A 230 -12.10 10.61 19.76
CA TYR A 230 -11.09 11.38 19.04
C TYR A 230 -10.53 10.62 17.83
N THR A 231 -9.96 11.35 16.89
CA THR A 231 -9.21 10.83 15.74
C THR A 231 -8.09 11.79 15.34
N LEU A 232 -7.27 11.41 14.36
CA LEU A 232 -6.31 12.32 13.74
C LEU A 232 -7.01 13.11 12.63
N PRO A 233 -6.59 14.35 12.33
CA PRO A 233 -7.14 15.09 11.20
C PRO A 233 -6.85 14.43 9.84
N VAL A 234 -5.72 13.71 9.72
CA VAL A 234 -5.35 12.89 8.55
C VAL A 234 -5.06 11.48 9.02
N VAL A 235 -5.81 10.50 8.52
CA VAL A 235 -5.70 9.08 8.91
C VAL A 235 -5.47 8.23 7.66
N PRO A 236 -4.22 7.93 7.30
CA PRO A 236 -3.92 6.98 6.23
C PRO A 236 -4.60 5.63 6.46
N GLU A 237 -5.09 5.05 5.39
CA GLU A 237 -6.07 3.97 5.30
C GLU A 237 -5.57 2.55 5.59
N MET A 238 -4.26 2.40 5.80
CA MET A 238 -3.63 1.12 6.10
C MET A 238 -3.22 1.01 7.58
N ASP A 239 -3.73 -0.05 8.23
CA ASP A 239 -3.53 -0.36 9.65
C ASP A 239 -2.03 -0.43 10.06
N ASP A 240 -1.15 -0.83 9.13
CA ASP A 240 0.29 -1.10 9.36
C ASP A 240 1.22 0.09 9.08
N LEU A 241 0.71 1.19 8.53
CA LEU A 241 1.53 2.39 8.33
C LEU A 241 1.99 2.94 9.67
N THR A 242 3.29 3.15 9.80
CA THR A 242 3.92 3.66 11.04
C THR A 242 3.99 5.18 11.02
N VAL A 243 3.73 5.83 12.16
CA VAL A 243 3.81 7.29 12.33
C VAL A 243 5.12 7.88 11.81
N GLY A 244 6.25 7.27 12.16
CA GLY A 244 7.55 7.75 11.69
C GLY A 244 7.77 7.56 10.19
N GLY A 245 7.13 6.58 9.57
CA GLY A 245 7.14 6.41 8.11
C GLY A 245 6.36 7.52 7.42
N LEU A 246 5.19 7.86 7.95
CA LEU A 246 4.32 8.92 7.42
C LEU A 246 4.90 10.32 7.61
N ILE A 247 5.56 10.56 8.74
CA ILE A 247 6.26 11.82 9.01
C ILE A 247 7.47 11.99 8.09
N ASN A 248 8.33 10.98 7.98
CA ASN A 248 9.57 11.11 7.20
C ASN A 248 9.34 10.97 5.69
N GLY A 249 8.33 10.21 5.28
CA GLY A 249 7.92 10.07 3.89
C GLY A 249 6.77 11.03 3.60
N THR A 250 5.63 10.43 3.28
CA THR A 250 4.38 11.12 2.96
C THR A 250 3.22 10.42 3.65
N GLY A 251 2.08 11.09 3.73
CA GLY A 251 0.83 10.53 4.22
C GLY A 251 -0.32 11.40 3.75
N ILE A 252 -1.15 10.84 2.89
CA ILE A 252 -2.32 11.47 2.30
C ILE A 252 -3.51 10.54 2.53
N GLU A 253 -4.70 11.10 2.66
CA GLU A 253 -5.95 10.33 2.69
C GLU A 253 -7.12 11.28 2.37
N SER A 254 -8.34 10.76 2.36
CA SER A 254 -9.58 11.46 1.99
C SER A 254 -9.86 12.78 2.71
N SER A 255 -9.31 13.03 3.91
CA SER A 255 -9.43 14.32 4.61
C SER A 255 -8.30 15.32 4.28
N SER A 256 -7.30 14.92 3.51
CA SER A 256 -6.12 15.74 3.19
C SER A 256 -6.44 16.97 2.35
N HIS A 257 -7.54 17.00 1.61
CA HIS A 257 -8.00 18.22 0.94
C HIS A 257 -8.37 19.36 1.91
N ARG A 258 -8.59 19.04 3.18
CA ARG A 258 -8.85 20.00 4.27
C ARG A 258 -7.64 20.25 5.15
N TYR A 259 -6.92 19.19 5.52
CA TYR A 259 -5.87 19.25 6.53
C TYR A 259 -4.45 19.13 5.96
N GLY A 260 -4.32 19.00 4.64
CA GLY A 260 -3.07 18.78 3.96
C GLY A 260 -2.48 17.39 4.22
N LEU A 261 -1.16 17.30 4.28
CA LEU A 261 -0.45 16.03 4.46
C LEU A 261 -0.28 15.66 5.95
N PHE A 262 0.00 14.39 6.23
CA PHE A 262 0.11 13.85 7.60
C PHE A 262 1.13 14.60 8.48
N HIS A 263 2.18 15.17 7.90
CA HIS A 263 3.14 15.93 8.70
C HIS A 263 2.57 17.27 9.19
N GLU A 264 1.58 17.85 8.50
CA GLU A 264 0.98 19.14 8.89
C GLU A 264 0.15 19.03 10.18
N ILE A 265 -0.26 17.81 10.57
CA ILE A 265 -0.92 17.55 11.86
C ILE A 265 0.08 17.37 13.01
N CYS A 266 1.38 17.32 12.74
CA CYS A 266 2.40 17.24 13.77
C CYS A 266 2.64 18.60 14.42
N VAL A 267 3.02 18.60 15.70
CA VAL A 267 3.33 19.84 16.45
C VAL A 267 4.74 19.84 17.02
N GLU A 268 5.34 18.66 17.20
CA GLU A 268 6.65 18.51 17.81
C GLU A 268 7.31 17.22 17.35
N PHE A 269 8.60 17.27 17.04
CA PHE A 269 9.46 16.11 16.80
C PHE A 269 10.60 16.09 17.79
N GLU A 270 10.82 14.96 18.44
CA GLU A 270 12.06 14.69 19.15
C GLU A 270 12.98 13.88 18.25
N MET A 271 14.22 14.32 18.08
CA MET A 271 15.14 13.74 17.11
C MET A 271 16.54 13.53 17.69
N CYS A 272 17.15 12.41 17.37
CA CYS A 272 18.58 12.18 17.56
C CYS A 272 19.33 12.54 16.27
N LEU A 273 20.22 13.54 16.35
CA LEU A 273 21.04 14.01 15.24
C LEU A 273 22.22 13.07 14.96
N GLY A 274 22.95 13.36 13.88
CA GLY A 274 24.11 12.57 13.46
C GLY A 274 25.24 12.51 14.49
N ASP A 275 25.37 13.52 15.34
CA ASP A 275 26.38 13.59 16.42
C ASP A 275 25.89 13.02 17.77
N GLY A 276 24.66 12.48 17.82
CA GLY A 276 24.08 11.94 19.04
C GLY A 276 23.54 13.00 20.00
N ARG A 277 23.38 14.26 19.59
CA ARG A 277 22.54 15.23 20.30
C ARG A 277 21.06 14.90 20.09
N VAL A 278 20.27 15.08 21.15
CA VAL A 278 18.81 15.01 21.08
C VAL A 278 18.26 16.43 21.05
N VAL A 279 17.41 16.71 20.08
CA VAL A 279 16.79 18.03 19.90
C VAL A 279 15.28 17.88 19.78
N VAL A 280 14.58 18.98 20.09
CA VAL A 280 13.13 19.08 19.91
C VAL A 280 12.84 20.14 18.86
N ALA A 281 12.25 19.72 17.75
CA ALA A 281 11.86 20.57 16.64
C ALA A 281 10.36 20.86 16.68
N ARG A 282 9.99 22.13 16.49
CA ARG A 282 8.60 22.64 16.48
C ARG A 282 8.46 23.67 15.36
N ALA A 283 7.23 24.07 15.04
CA ALA A 283 6.98 25.10 14.03
C ALA A 283 7.62 26.47 14.34
N GLU A 284 7.94 26.72 15.61
CA GLU A 284 8.58 27.92 16.11
C GLU A 284 9.76 27.56 17.04
N GLY A 285 10.80 28.40 17.04
CA GLY A 285 11.96 28.28 17.94
C GLY A 285 13.26 27.88 17.25
N GLU A 286 14.25 27.42 18.02
CA GLU A 286 15.63 27.19 17.56
C GLU A 286 15.75 26.18 16.40
N HIS A 287 14.86 25.20 16.34
CA HIS A 287 14.87 24.09 15.38
C HIS A 287 13.65 24.11 14.44
N GLU A 288 13.11 25.31 14.15
CA GLU A 288 11.98 25.46 13.22
C GLU A 288 12.30 24.96 11.80
N ASP A 289 13.53 25.17 11.36
CA ASP A 289 14.00 24.75 10.05
C ASP A 289 14.08 23.23 9.94
N LEU A 290 14.52 22.56 11.00
CA LEU A 290 14.50 21.10 11.09
C LEU A 290 13.06 20.57 11.07
N PHE A 291 12.14 21.20 11.82
CA PHE A 291 10.74 20.80 11.85
C PHE A 291 10.11 20.83 10.45
N ARG A 292 10.35 21.88 9.68
CA ARG A 292 9.87 22.02 8.30
C ARG A 292 10.54 21.06 7.32
N ALA A 293 11.79 20.66 7.58
CA ALA A 293 12.58 19.84 6.66
C ALA A 293 12.46 18.32 6.89
N VAL A 294 11.99 17.88 8.05
CA VAL A 294 11.77 16.44 8.35
C VAL A 294 10.83 15.75 7.36
N PRO A 295 9.67 16.33 6.98
CA PRO A 295 8.81 15.78 5.93
C PRO A 295 9.59 15.54 4.65
N TRP A 296 9.35 14.40 4.00
CA TRP A 296 10.06 13.97 2.78
C TRP A 296 11.58 13.80 2.91
N SER A 297 12.17 13.94 4.10
CA SER A 297 13.58 13.65 4.32
C SER A 297 13.88 12.15 4.33
N TYR A 298 12.86 11.30 4.40
CA TYR A 298 12.99 9.85 4.59
C TYR A 298 13.90 9.47 5.77
N GLY A 299 14.01 10.31 6.81
CA GLY A 299 14.87 10.07 7.97
C GLY A 299 16.36 10.19 7.64
N THR A 300 16.71 11.16 6.79
CA THR A 300 18.10 11.48 6.41
C THR A 300 18.66 12.71 7.11
N LEU A 301 17.84 13.42 7.90
CA LEU A 301 18.27 14.55 8.73
C LEU A 301 18.52 14.16 10.20
N GLY A 302 17.96 13.04 10.64
CA GLY A 302 18.08 12.53 12.01
C GLY A 302 17.19 11.31 12.23
N LEU A 303 17.35 10.66 13.38
CA LEU A 303 16.49 9.57 13.82
C LEU A 303 15.32 10.16 14.63
N LEU A 304 14.09 9.99 14.14
CA LEU A 304 12.89 10.37 14.86
C LEU A 304 12.71 9.48 16.10
N LEU A 305 12.58 10.08 17.28
CA LEU A 305 12.45 9.39 18.57
C LEU A 305 11.01 9.40 19.08
N SER A 306 10.34 10.54 18.95
CA SER A 306 8.92 10.67 19.27
C SER A 306 8.29 11.85 18.50
N ALA A 307 6.97 11.86 18.40
CA ALA A 307 6.21 12.93 17.75
C ALA A 307 4.92 13.22 18.50
N LYS A 308 4.55 14.51 18.59
CA LYS A 308 3.24 14.95 19.06
C LYS A 308 2.37 15.30 17.87
N LEU A 309 1.16 14.76 17.84
CA LEU A 309 0.19 14.92 16.76
C LEU A 309 -1.08 15.57 17.30
N ARG A 310 -1.71 16.46 16.52
CA ARG A 310 -3.05 16.98 16.82
C ARG A 310 -4.08 15.86 16.72
N ILE A 311 -5.05 15.88 17.64
CA ILE A 311 -6.27 15.07 17.57
C ILE A 311 -7.49 15.99 17.51
N LEU A 312 -8.56 15.52 16.90
CA LEU A 312 -9.84 16.23 16.83
C LEU A 312 -11.01 15.31 17.24
N PRO A 313 -12.16 15.87 17.66
CA PRO A 313 -13.35 15.10 17.97
C PRO A 313 -13.81 14.25 16.78
N SER A 314 -14.23 13.01 17.04
CA SER A 314 -14.67 12.07 16.02
C SER A 314 -16.04 11.51 16.35
N GLU A 315 -16.86 11.32 15.31
CA GLU A 315 -18.14 10.64 15.43
C GLU A 315 -18.01 9.13 15.22
N LYS A 316 -19.03 8.38 15.64
CA LYS A 316 -19.04 6.90 15.51
C LYS A 316 -19.18 6.42 14.08
N TYR A 317 -19.77 7.24 13.21
CA TYR A 317 -20.05 6.90 11.82
C TYR A 317 -19.60 7.98 10.86
N VAL A 318 -19.28 7.55 9.64
CA VAL A 318 -19.11 8.38 8.46
C VAL A 318 -20.28 8.08 7.52
N LYS A 319 -21.05 9.10 7.16
CA LYS A 319 -22.05 9.03 6.10
C LYS A 319 -21.32 9.22 4.78
N VAL A 320 -21.19 8.15 4.01
CA VAL A 320 -20.52 8.15 2.71
C VAL A 320 -21.55 8.21 1.59
N THR A 321 -21.36 9.15 0.67
CA THR A 321 -22.16 9.29 -0.56
C THR A 321 -21.31 8.84 -1.73
N TYR A 322 -21.79 7.82 -2.45
CA TYR A 322 -21.19 7.28 -3.67
C TYR A 322 -21.90 7.86 -4.89
N THR A 323 -21.17 8.57 -5.73
CA THR A 323 -21.68 9.14 -6.98
C THR A 323 -20.94 8.53 -8.17
N PRO A 324 -21.57 7.56 -8.87
CA PRO A 324 -21.02 6.99 -10.09
C PRO A 324 -20.97 8.02 -11.23
N HIS A 325 -19.95 7.91 -12.07
CA HIS A 325 -19.79 8.70 -13.29
C HIS A 325 -19.46 7.78 -14.46
N THR A 326 -20.07 8.04 -15.62
CA THR A 326 -19.80 7.34 -16.89
C THR A 326 -19.12 8.24 -17.92
N SER A 327 -18.67 9.41 -17.50
CA SER A 327 -17.91 10.36 -18.31
C SER A 327 -16.78 10.96 -17.48
N ARG A 328 -15.58 10.94 -18.06
CA ARG A 328 -14.37 11.52 -17.48
C ARG A 328 -14.56 12.97 -17.05
N ASP A 329 -15.14 13.80 -17.92
CA ASP A 329 -15.30 15.23 -17.65
C ASP A 329 -16.24 15.48 -16.47
N SER A 330 -17.28 14.64 -16.32
CA SER A 330 -18.20 14.72 -15.19
C SER A 330 -17.54 14.30 -13.88
N LEU A 331 -16.71 13.25 -13.91
CA LEU A 331 -15.94 12.79 -12.76
C LEU A 331 -14.94 13.85 -12.32
N ILE A 332 -14.13 14.36 -13.25
CA ILE A 332 -13.12 15.40 -13.00
C ILE A 332 -13.76 16.61 -12.36
N ARG A 333 -14.84 17.13 -12.97
CA ARG A 333 -15.53 18.32 -12.47
C ARG A 333 -16.05 18.12 -11.05
N HIS A 334 -16.81 17.06 -10.81
CA HIS A 334 -17.42 16.81 -9.50
C HIS A 334 -16.35 16.59 -8.41
N PHE A 335 -15.32 15.80 -8.71
CA PHE A 335 -14.22 15.55 -7.79
C PHE A 335 -13.44 16.83 -7.45
N THR A 336 -13.12 17.66 -8.46
CA THR A 336 -12.44 18.95 -8.25
C THR A 336 -13.30 19.90 -7.43
N GLU A 337 -14.60 20.03 -7.73
CA GLU A 337 -15.54 20.89 -6.98
C GLU A 337 -15.58 20.53 -5.48
N LEU A 338 -15.67 19.24 -5.16
CA LEU A 338 -15.66 18.79 -3.76
C LEU A 338 -14.30 19.03 -3.08
N SER A 339 -13.21 18.77 -3.79
CA SER A 339 -11.85 18.93 -3.27
C SER A 339 -11.53 20.40 -2.96
N GLU A 340 -11.83 21.30 -3.90
CA GLU A 340 -11.55 22.74 -3.78
C GLU A 340 -12.47 23.46 -2.78
N ALA A 341 -13.57 22.84 -2.38
CA ALA A 341 -14.44 23.38 -1.33
C ALA A 341 -13.75 23.41 0.06
N ARG A 342 -12.70 22.60 0.27
CA ARG A 342 -11.89 22.56 1.50
C ARG A 342 -12.78 22.46 2.76
N GLU A 343 -12.61 23.35 3.73
CA GLU A 343 -13.40 23.40 4.97
C GLU A 343 -14.90 23.62 4.76
N LYS A 344 -15.32 24.15 3.61
CA LYS A 344 -16.74 24.33 3.26
C LYS A 344 -17.33 23.10 2.56
N GLY A 345 -16.48 22.17 2.15
CA GLY A 345 -16.83 20.91 1.54
C GLY A 345 -17.01 19.79 2.56
N PRO A 346 -17.17 18.55 2.07
CA PRO A 346 -17.31 17.38 2.93
C PRO A 346 -16.05 17.12 3.76
N MET A 347 -16.18 16.44 4.91
CA MET A 347 -15.02 16.03 5.71
C MET A 347 -14.03 15.13 4.94
N PHE A 348 -14.56 14.27 4.06
CA PHE A 348 -13.77 13.31 3.29
C PHE A 348 -14.10 13.39 1.80
N VAL A 349 -13.10 13.31 0.94
CA VAL A 349 -13.21 13.23 -0.53
C VAL A 349 -12.20 12.24 -1.06
N GLU A 350 -12.66 11.28 -1.86
CA GLU A 350 -11.80 10.38 -2.64
C GLU A 350 -12.53 9.94 -3.92
N SER A 351 -11.81 9.36 -4.87
CA SER A 351 -12.44 8.74 -6.04
C SER A 351 -11.67 7.51 -6.49
N LEU A 352 -12.41 6.52 -7.01
CA LEU A 352 -11.84 5.36 -7.70
C LEU A 352 -12.24 5.41 -9.18
N ALA A 353 -11.27 5.53 -10.08
CA ALA A 353 -11.51 5.42 -11.51
C ALA A 353 -11.32 3.96 -11.96
N TYR A 354 -12.26 3.39 -12.69
CA TYR A 354 -12.22 1.99 -13.14
C TYR A 354 -11.92 1.84 -14.63
N SER A 355 -11.90 2.95 -15.35
CA SER A 355 -11.52 3.07 -16.75
C SER A 355 -11.23 4.54 -17.06
N LYS A 356 -10.93 4.84 -18.32
CA LYS A 356 -10.72 6.21 -18.78
C LYS A 356 -11.98 7.08 -18.65
N GLU A 357 -13.16 6.48 -18.73
CA GLU A 357 -14.45 7.20 -18.73
C GLU A 357 -15.25 7.04 -17.44
N THR A 358 -15.05 5.94 -16.70
CA THR A 358 -15.90 5.58 -15.56
C THR A 358 -15.16 5.60 -14.23
N GLY A 359 -15.87 6.03 -13.19
CA GLY A 359 -15.37 6.03 -11.82
C GLY A 359 -16.44 6.42 -10.83
N VAL A 360 -16.12 6.36 -9.55
CA VAL A 360 -17.03 6.69 -8.45
C VAL A 360 -16.37 7.72 -7.56
N VAL A 361 -16.98 8.90 -7.47
CA VAL A 361 -16.60 9.96 -6.53
C VAL A 361 -17.29 9.67 -5.20
N MET A 362 -16.53 9.73 -4.12
CA MET A 362 -17.01 9.48 -2.77
C MET A 362 -16.78 10.72 -1.91
N SER A 363 -17.85 11.14 -1.23
CA SER A 363 -17.78 12.18 -0.19
C SER A 363 -18.27 11.63 1.14
N GLY A 364 -17.65 12.06 2.23
CA GLY A 364 -17.95 11.56 3.57
C GLY A 364 -18.14 12.69 4.58
N GLU A 365 -19.05 12.49 5.53
CA GLU A 365 -19.25 13.37 6.68
C GLU A 365 -19.33 12.58 7.98
N PHE A 366 -18.78 13.14 9.05
CA PHE A 366 -18.99 12.60 10.39
C PHE A 366 -20.45 12.77 10.80
N VAL A 367 -21.05 11.71 11.33
CA VAL A 367 -22.42 11.73 11.83
C VAL A 367 -22.56 10.96 13.15
N PRO A 368 -23.29 11.52 14.12
CA PRO A 368 -23.55 10.81 15.37
C PRO A 368 -24.46 9.61 15.12
N GLU A 369 -24.42 8.65 16.04
CA GLU A 369 -25.24 7.43 15.96
C GLU A 369 -26.75 7.71 15.92
N SER A 370 -27.21 8.84 16.46
CA SER A 370 -28.60 9.28 16.42
C SER A 370 -29.11 9.63 15.02
N GLU A 371 -28.21 9.95 14.08
CA GLU A 371 -28.55 10.33 12.70
C GLU A 371 -28.42 9.15 11.72
N VAL A 372 -27.96 7.99 12.20
CA VAL A 372 -27.75 6.81 11.37
C VAL A 372 -29.08 6.20 10.93
N VAL A 373 -29.27 6.11 9.61
CA VAL A 373 -30.37 5.34 9.03
C VAL A 373 -30.00 3.86 9.05
N TRP A 374 -30.58 3.10 9.99
CA TRP A 374 -30.22 1.70 10.25
C TRP A 374 -30.24 0.77 9.03
N SER A 375 -31.15 0.98 8.09
CA SER A 375 -31.24 0.18 6.86
C SER A 375 -30.11 0.49 5.85
N GLN A 376 -29.43 1.62 5.99
CA GLN A 376 -28.31 2.07 5.16
C GLN A 376 -26.96 1.89 5.87
N ARG A 377 -26.95 1.28 7.06
CA ARG A 377 -25.72 1.02 7.80
C ARG A 377 -24.92 -0.11 7.15
N ASN A 378 -23.65 0.15 6.85
CA ASN A 378 -22.76 -0.84 6.25
C ASN A 378 -21.44 -0.96 7.02
N HIS A 379 -21.23 -2.11 7.66
CA HIS A 379 -19.95 -2.47 8.26
C HIS A 379 -19.04 -3.08 7.18
N ILE A 380 -18.42 -2.24 6.37
CA ILE A 380 -17.55 -2.68 5.26
C ILE A 380 -16.32 -3.46 5.74
N GLY A 381 -15.91 -3.29 7.01
CA GLY A 381 -14.76 -3.99 7.59
C GLY A 381 -15.02 -5.45 7.98
N LEU A 382 -16.25 -5.94 7.88
CA LEU A 382 -16.56 -7.35 8.18
C LEU A 382 -15.90 -8.27 7.14
N TRP A 383 -15.14 -9.26 7.62
CA TRP A 383 -14.29 -10.13 6.78
C TRP A 383 -15.02 -10.90 5.67
N PHE A 384 -16.33 -11.12 5.82
CA PHE A 384 -17.15 -11.79 4.82
C PHE A 384 -17.73 -10.85 3.76
N LYS A 385 -17.54 -9.52 3.87
CA LYS A 385 -18.00 -8.52 2.89
C LYS A 385 -17.04 -8.42 1.70
N PRO A 386 -17.50 -7.98 0.52
CA PRO A 386 -16.61 -7.77 -0.61
C PRO A 386 -15.52 -6.76 -0.26
N TRP A 387 -14.35 -6.90 -0.87
CA TRP A 387 -13.31 -5.88 -0.78
C TRP A 387 -13.83 -4.52 -1.24
N PHE A 388 -13.34 -3.45 -0.60
CA PHE A 388 -13.93 -2.11 -0.74
C PHE A 388 -14.00 -1.64 -2.20
N PHE A 389 -12.92 -1.77 -2.98
CA PHE A 389 -12.93 -1.38 -4.38
C PHE A 389 -13.91 -2.19 -5.23
N LYS A 390 -14.21 -3.45 -4.90
CA LYS A 390 -15.24 -4.24 -5.60
C LYS A 390 -16.66 -3.87 -5.16
N HIS A 391 -16.83 -3.46 -3.89
CA HIS A 391 -18.08 -2.86 -3.41
C HIS A 391 -18.38 -1.56 -4.16
N VAL A 392 -17.38 -0.68 -4.28
CA VAL A 392 -17.49 0.59 -5.02
C VAL A 392 -17.73 0.38 -6.52
N GLU A 393 -17.03 -0.58 -7.15
CA GLU A 393 -17.25 -0.97 -8.55
C GLU A 393 -18.71 -1.35 -8.84
N GLY A 394 -19.38 -1.97 -7.86
CA GLY A 394 -20.78 -2.37 -7.97
C GLY A 394 -21.74 -1.21 -8.24
N PHE A 395 -21.43 0.01 -7.80
CA PHE A 395 -22.27 1.19 -8.03
C PHE A 395 -22.27 1.64 -9.50
N LEU A 396 -21.26 1.25 -10.30
CA LEU A 396 -21.24 1.52 -11.74
C LEU A 396 -22.31 0.76 -12.53
N GLN A 397 -22.94 -0.26 -11.93
CA GLN A 397 -24.05 -1.00 -12.56
C GLN A 397 -25.34 -0.17 -12.66
N LYS A 398 -25.43 0.91 -11.88
CA LYS A 398 -26.58 1.82 -11.83
C LYS A 398 -26.10 3.27 -11.76
N PRO A 399 -25.51 3.78 -12.84
CA PRO A 399 -24.80 5.06 -12.81
C PRO A 399 -25.70 6.27 -12.52
N GLU A 400 -27.02 6.13 -12.68
CA GLU A 400 -28.02 7.13 -12.35
C GLU A 400 -28.35 7.23 -10.85
N GLU A 401 -27.98 6.23 -10.04
CA GLU A 401 -28.28 6.18 -8.62
C GLU A 401 -27.09 6.68 -7.79
N THR A 402 -27.30 7.77 -7.04
CA THR A 402 -26.40 8.13 -5.92
C THR A 402 -26.79 7.31 -4.69
N VAL A 403 -25.82 6.64 -4.09
CA VAL A 403 -26.04 5.75 -2.93
C VAL A 403 -25.43 6.36 -1.68
N VAL A 404 -26.13 6.24 -0.55
CA VAL A 404 -25.64 6.68 0.76
C VAL A 404 -25.53 5.48 1.69
N GLU A 405 -24.39 5.36 2.37
CA GLU A 405 -24.16 4.37 3.42
C GLU A 405 -23.63 5.03 4.70
N TYR A 406 -23.99 4.46 5.85
CA TYR A 406 -23.47 4.86 7.15
C TYR A 406 -22.45 3.82 7.62
N ILE A 407 -21.19 4.20 7.63
CA ILE A 407 -20.06 3.29 7.85
C ILE A 407 -19.43 3.61 9.21
N PRO A 408 -19.18 2.62 10.08
CA PRO A 408 -18.45 2.88 11.30
C PRO A 408 -17.12 3.57 11.00
N THR A 409 -16.76 4.61 11.74
CA THR A 409 -15.59 5.44 11.43
C THR A 409 -14.30 4.65 11.31
N ARG A 410 -14.12 3.62 12.14
CA ARG A 410 -12.96 2.72 12.01
C ARG A 410 -12.98 1.94 10.71
N ASP A 411 -14.12 1.39 10.31
CA ASP A 411 -14.26 0.64 9.06
C ASP A 411 -13.99 1.55 7.85
N TYR A 412 -14.47 2.80 7.90
CA TYR A 412 -14.19 3.81 6.87
C TYR A 412 -12.69 4.10 6.76
N TYR A 413 -12.02 4.39 7.87
CA TYR A 413 -10.58 4.64 7.83
C TYR A 413 -9.80 3.46 7.28
N HIS A 414 -10.14 2.22 7.66
CA HIS A 414 -9.37 1.04 7.27
C HIS A 414 -9.93 0.29 6.05
N ARG A 415 -10.74 0.96 5.23
CA ARG A 415 -11.48 0.35 4.11
C ARG A 415 -10.59 -0.30 3.04
N HIS A 416 -9.38 0.23 2.84
CA HIS A 416 -8.40 -0.34 1.90
C HIS A 416 -7.50 -1.42 2.51
N SER A 417 -7.50 -1.59 3.83
CA SER A 417 -6.55 -2.47 4.52
C SER A 417 -6.67 -3.94 4.12
N GLN A 418 -7.90 -4.48 4.02
CA GLN A 418 -8.11 -5.92 3.74
C GLN A 418 -7.58 -6.35 2.37
N SER A 419 -7.72 -5.51 1.35
CA SER A 419 -7.34 -5.80 -0.02
C SER A 419 -6.04 -5.13 -0.46
N LEU A 420 -5.37 -4.40 0.45
CA LEU A 420 -4.24 -3.53 0.12
C LEU A 420 -4.60 -2.67 -1.11
N PHE A 421 -5.66 -1.88 -0.97
CA PHE A 421 -6.44 -1.30 -2.07
C PHE A 421 -7.09 -2.36 -2.95
N TRP A 422 -6.36 -2.95 -3.88
CA TRP A 422 -6.78 -4.07 -4.75
C TRP A 422 -5.65 -5.03 -5.09
N GLU A 423 -4.45 -4.80 -4.56
CA GLU A 423 -3.25 -5.60 -4.80
C GLU A 423 -3.40 -7.06 -4.37
N MET A 424 -4.25 -7.32 -3.38
CA MET A 424 -4.54 -8.68 -2.95
C MET A 424 -5.24 -9.52 -4.02
N GLU A 425 -5.90 -8.91 -5.02
CA GLU A 425 -6.46 -9.65 -6.16
C GLU A 425 -5.37 -10.30 -7.02
N LEU A 426 -4.19 -9.67 -7.09
CA LEU A 426 -3.04 -10.21 -7.82
C LEU A 426 -2.41 -11.40 -7.09
N MET A 427 -2.32 -11.32 -5.76
CA MET A 427 -1.68 -12.35 -4.94
C MET A 427 -2.61 -13.52 -4.59
N ILE A 428 -3.90 -13.23 -4.40
CA ILE A 428 -4.95 -14.19 -4.08
C ILE A 428 -6.17 -13.89 -4.97
N PRO A 429 -6.18 -14.32 -6.25
CA PRO A 429 -7.28 -14.02 -7.18
C PRO A 429 -8.66 -14.50 -6.70
N VAL A 430 -8.69 -15.60 -5.93
CA VAL A 430 -9.92 -16.12 -5.32
C VAL A 430 -10.32 -15.40 -4.04
N GLY A 431 -9.54 -14.43 -3.58
CA GLY A 431 -9.65 -13.80 -2.26
C GLY A 431 -10.98 -13.07 -2.02
N ASN A 432 -11.55 -12.48 -3.08
CA ASN A 432 -12.86 -11.83 -3.00
C ASN A 432 -14.05 -12.78 -3.24
N HIS A 433 -13.81 -14.05 -3.57
CA HIS A 433 -14.88 -15.03 -3.74
C HIS A 433 -15.59 -15.26 -2.39
N PRO A 434 -16.94 -15.30 -2.34
CA PRO A 434 -17.68 -15.45 -1.08
C PRO A 434 -17.20 -16.62 -0.21
N LEU A 435 -16.92 -17.79 -0.81
CA LEU A 435 -16.42 -18.95 -0.06
C LEU A 435 -15.05 -18.68 0.60
N PHE A 436 -14.13 -18.01 -0.10
CA PHE A 436 -12.84 -17.65 0.49
C PHE A 436 -13.04 -16.68 1.65
N ARG A 437 -13.83 -15.62 1.45
CA ARG A 437 -14.12 -14.63 2.49
C ARG A 437 -14.74 -15.25 3.74
N TRP A 438 -15.65 -16.20 3.58
CA TRP A 438 -16.27 -16.90 4.71
C TRP A 438 -15.28 -17.81 5.47
N VAL A 439 -14.43 -18.55 4.77
CA VAL A 439 -13.55 -19.55 5.38
C VAL A 439 -12.23 -18.96 5.89
N LEU A 440 -11.64 -18.04 5.12
CA LEU A 440 -10.28 -17.51 5.33
C LEU A 440 -10.21 -15.98 5.38
N GLY A 441 -11.28 -15.26 5.04
CA GLY A 441 -11.29 -13.79 5.04
C GLY A 441 -10.96 -13.18 6.40
N TRP A 442 -11.24 -13.87 7.51
CA TRP A 442 -10.93 -13.40 8.87
C TRP A 442 -9.43 -13.41 9.19
N LEU A 443 -8.60 -14.08 8.37
CA LEU A 443 -7.13 -14.02 8.45
C LEU A 443 -6.54 -12.82 7.68
N MET A 444 -7.35 -12.11 6.90
CA MET A 444 -6.91 -10.94 6.14
C MET A 444 -6.82 -9.69 7.04
N PRO A 445 -5.96 -8.71 6.70
CA PRO A 445 -4.99 -8.74 5.61
C PRO A 445 -3.69 -9.48 5.98
N PRO A 446 -2.95 -10.00 4.99
CA PRO A 446 -1.58 -10.46 5.21
C PRO A 446 -0.67 -9.29 5.56
N LYS A 447 0.37 -9.55 6.35
CA LYS A 447 1.46 -8.60 6.55
C LYS A 447 2.30 -8.50 5.28
N VAL A 448 2.42 -7.29 4.74
CA VAL A 448 3.32 -6.96 3.64
C VAL A 448 4.73 -7.46 3.92
N SER A 449 5.16 -7.39 5.19
CA SER A 449 6.47 -7.87 5.59
C SER A 449 6.68 -9.37 5.40
N PHE A 450 5.64 -10.17 5.64
CA PHE A 450 5.69 -11.62 5.41
C PHE A 450 5.52 -11.97 3.93
N LEU A 451 4.72 -11.20 3.19
CA LEU A 451 4.65 -11.31 1.73
C LEU A 451 6.03 -11.10 1.10
N LYS A 452 6.76 -10.07 1.52
CA LYS A 452 8.12 -9.79 1.04
C LYS A 452 9.12 -10.87 1.46
N LEU A 453 9.03 -11.39 2.68
CA LEU A 453 9.90 -12.51 3.11
C LEU A 453 9.67 -13.79 2.31
N SER A 454 8.45 -14.01 1.82
CA SER A 454 8.12 -15.13 0.95
C SER A 454 8.49 -14.91 -0.54
N GLN A 455 9.03 -13.75 -0.91
CA GLN A 455 9.48 -13.51 -2.29
C GLN A 455 10.82 -14.19 -2.55
N THR A 456 10.89 -14.87 -3.69
CA THR A 456 12.14 -15.37 -4.27
C THR A 456 12.75 -14.28 -5.15
N GLU A 457 14.05 -14.37 -5.42
CA GLU A 457 14.75 -13.40 -6.29
C GLU A 457 14.08 -13.26 -7.66
N PHE A 458 13.69 -14.39 -8.26
CA PHE A 458 12.94 -14.42 -9.52
C PHE A 458 11.59 -13.69 -9.42
N THR A 459 10.78 -13.99 -8.40
CA THR A 459 9.48 -13.30 -8.23
C THR A 459 9.65 -11.80 -7.97
N ARG A 460 10.76 -11.40 -7.32
CA ARG A 460 11.08 -10.00 -7.09
C ARG A 460 11.42 -9.30 -8.41
N GLU A 461 12.34 -9.85 -9.19
CA GLU A 461 12.72 -9.30 -10.50
C GLU A 461 11.51 -9.20 -11.44
N LEU A 462 10.66 -10.23 -11.45
CA LEU A 462 9.42 -10.21 -12.22
C LEU A 462 8.49 -9.09 -11.75
N THR A 463 8.31 -8.92 -10.44
CA THR A 463 7.49 -7.84 -9.86
C THR A 463 8.05 -6.47 -10.27
N GLU A 464 9.36 -6.25 -10.12
CA GLU A 464 10.04 -4.99 -10.48
C GLU A 464 9.88 -4.66 -11.98
N ARG A 465 9.76 -5.67 -12.85
CA ARG A 465 9.59 -5.48 -14.29
C ARG A 465 8.14 -5.35 -14.77
N THR A 466 7.18 -5.88 -14.01
CA THR A 466 5.82 -6.10 -14.53
C THR A 466 4.71 -5.52 -13.66
N HIS A 467 5.00 -5.04 -12.46
CA HIS A 467 4.01 -4.53 -11.51
C HIS A 467 4.19 -3.03 -11.27
N VAL A 468 3.22 -2.24 -11.72
CA VAL A 468 3.22 -0.78 -11.50
C VAL A 468 2.65 -0.52 -10.12
N ALA A 469 3.40 0.22 -9.30
CA ALA A 469 2.94 0.69 -8.00
C ALA A 469 3.55 2.06 -7.69
N GLN A 470 2.85 3.10 -8.12
CA GLN A 470 3.34 4.48 -8.10
C GLN A 470 2.24 5.46 -7.73
N ASP A 471 2.64 6.51 -7.03
CA ASP A 471 1.78 7.64 -6.67
C ASP A 471 2.40 8.93 -7.21
N TYR A 472 1.57 9.73 -7.85
CA TYR A 472 1.97 10.97 -8.49
C TYR A 472 1.12 12.12 -7.98
N LEU A 473 1.79 13.09 -7.36
CA LEU A 473 1.17 14.32 -6.87
C LEU A 473 1.24 15.38 -7.97
N VAL A 474 0.11 15.90 -8.42
CA VAL A 474 0.06 17.02 -9.37
C VAL A 474 -0.98 18.06 -8.95
N PRO A 475 -0.87 19.32 -9.40
CA PRO A 475 -1.98 20.27 -9.30
C PRO A 475 -3.29 19.66 -9.81
N ILE A 476 -4.40 19.86 -9.07
CA ILE A 476 -5.68 19.20 -9.40
C ILE A 476 -6.23 19.60 -10.77
N ASP A 477 -5.90 20.81 -11.24
CA ASP A 477 -6.24 21.33 -12.58
C ASP A 477 -5.50 20.60 -13.72
N ARG A 478 -4.53 19.74 -13.37
CA ARG A 478 -3.77 18.87 -14.30
C ARG A 478 -4.16 17.41 -14.24
N MET A 479 -5.22 17.06 -13.50
CA MET A 479 -5.73 15.68 -13.40
C MET A 479 -6.01 15.06 -14.78
N GLY A 480 -6.71 15.76 -15.67
CA GLY A 480 -7.09 15.23 -16.99
C GLY A 480 -5.89 14.76 -17.85
N PRO A 481 -4.91 15.65 -18.12
CA PRO A 481 -3.69 15.27 -18.83
C PRO A 481 -2.93 14.11 -18.18
N LEU A 482 -2.80 14.10 -16.84
CA LEU A 482 -2.08 13.02 -16.17
C LEU A 482 -2.82 11.68 -16.28
N LEU A 483 -4.16 11.67 -16.17
CA LEU A 483 -4.95 10.46 -16.40
C LEU A 483 -4.71 9.88 -17.81
N ASP A 484 -4.59 10.72 -18.84
CA ASP A 484 -4.28 10.27 -20.20
C ASP A 484 -2.89 9.63 -20.30
N VAL A 485 -1.90 10.21 -19.61
CA VAL A 485 -0.54 9.67 -19.59
C VAL A 485 -0.47 8.37 -18.80
N CYS A 486 -1.12 8.28 -17.63
CA CYS A 486 -1.19 7.03 -16.85
C CYS A 486 -1.91 5.92 -17.62
N ASP A 487 -3.04 6.21 -18.26
CA ASP A 487 -3.79 5.23 -19.08
C ASP A 487 -2.91 4.65 -20.20
N LYS A 488 -2.17 5.53 -20.91
CA LYS A 488 -1.30 5.15 -22.02
C LYS A 488 -0.02 4.44 -21.57
N GLU A 489 0.76 5.07 -20.70
CA GLU A 489 2.10 4.58 -20.33
C GLU A 489 2.03 3.40 -19.35
N CYS A 490 1.04 3.36 -18.46
CA CYS A 490 0.82 2.19 -17.60
C CYS A 490 -0.01 1.09 -18.27
N GLN A 491 -0.43 1.27 -19.54
CA GLN A 491 -1.23 0.33 -20.34
C GLN A 491 -2.51 -0.14 -19.64
N GLU A 492 -3.45 0.76 -19.41
CA GLU A 492 -4.81 0.44 -18.89
C GLU A 492 -4.77 -0.30 -17.52
N VAL A 493 -3.90 0.15 -16.61
CA VAL A 493 -3.94 -0.27 -15.19
C VAL A 493 -5.10 0.44 -14.51
N TYR A 494 -6.05 -0.36 -14.02
CA TYR A 494 -7.22 0.10 -13.28
C TYR A 494 -7.53 -0.90 -12.15
N PRO A 495 -8.17 -0.45 -11.06
CA PRO A 495 -8.60 0.94 -10.83
C PRO A 495 -7.44 1.89 -10.51
N LEU A 496 -7.71 3.20 -10.56
CA LEU A 496 -6.82 4.27 -10.11
C LEU A 496 -7.39 4.88 -8.83
N TRP A 497 -6.52 5.16 -7.85
CA TRP A 497 -6.89 5.87 -6.63
C TRP A 497 -6.66 7.36 -6.81
N LEU A 498 -7.69 8.17 -6.60
CA LEU A 498 -7.63 9.62 -6.73
C LEU A 498 -7.88 10.25 -5.36
N CYS A 499 -6.86 10.85 -4.78
CA CYS A 499 -6.93 11.43 -3.44
C CYS A 499 -6.47 12.90 -3.44
N PRO A 500 -7.33 13.86 -3.06
CA PRO A 500 -6.95 15.26 -3.07
C PRO A 500 -6.21 15.66 -1.79
N HIS A 501 -5.26 16.59 -1.90
CA HIS A 501 -4.66 17.25 -0.75
C HIS A 501 -4.43 18.73 -0.95
N ASP A 502 -4.53 19.47 0.15
CA ASP A 502 -4.16 20.87 0.18
C ASP A 502 -2.66 21.03 0.37
N HIS A 503 -1.93 21.40 -0.69
CA HIS A 503 -0.49 21.61 -0.63
C HIS A 503 -0.16 23.04 -0.19
N GLY A 504 0.60 23.18 0.90
CA GLY A 504 1.03 24.45 1.45
C GLY A 504 2.50 24.78 1.18
N PRO A 505 3.00 25.94 1.65
CA PRO A 505 4.42 26.27 1.58
C PRO A 505 5.29 25.26 2.34
N MET A 506 6.36 24.80 1.70
CA MET A 506 7.29 23.77 2.17
C MET A 506 8.73 24.28 2.25
N GLY A 507 8.92 25.59 2.49
CA GLY A 507 10.24 26.21 2.61
C GLY A 507 11.18 25.46 3.58
N GLY A 508 12.35 25.06 3.07
CA GLY A 508 13.36 24.28 3.80
C GLY A 508 13.19 22.75 3.71
N SER A 509 12.08 22.26 3.16
CA SER A 509 11.85 20.84 2.87
C SER A 509 12.43 20.43 1.51
N LEU A 510 12.41 19.12 1.26
CA LEU A 510 12.67 18.53 -0.06
C LEU A 510 11.51 18.82 -1.03
N LEU A 511 10.27 18.94 -0.54
CA LEU A 511 9.14 19.38 -1.36
C LEU A 511 9.24 20.86 -1.68
N LYS A 512 8.87 21.24 -2.91
CA LYS A 512 8.80 22.64 -3.34
C LYS A 512 7.46 23.26 -2.95
N ASP A 513 7.45 24.58 -2.85
CA ASP A 513 6.23 25.37 -2.69
C ASP A 513 5.25 25.14 -3.86
N PRO A 514 3.95 25.36 -3.65
CA PRO A 514 2.96 25.28 -4.72
C PRO A 514 3.28 26.22 -5.88
N ILE A 515 3.00 25.79 -7.10
CA ILE A 515 3.38 26.51 -8.33
C ILE A 515 2.36 27.58 -8.72
N ARG A 516 1.09 27.35 -8.39
CA ARG A 516 -0.02 28.28 -8.59
C ARG A 516 -0.79 28.43 -7.27
N PRO A 517 -0.17 29.04 -6.24
CA PRO A 517 -0.82 29.20 -4.96
C PRO A 517 -1.99 30.19 -5.05
N ASP A 518 -3.01 29.94 -4.24
CA ASP A 518 -4.09 30.88 -3.94
C ASP A 518 -3.58 32.03 -3.04
N LYS A 519 -4.50 32.92 -2.66
CA LYS A 519 -4.20 34.06 -1.78
C LYS A 519 -3.61 33.69 -0.41
N ASN A 520 -3.76 32.44 0.03
CA ASN A 520 -3.22 31.93 1.28
C ASN A 520 -1.88 31.18 1.08
N GLY A 521 -1.31 31.20 -0.13
CA GLY A 521 -0.07 30.49 -0.42
C GLY A 521 -0.26 28.99 -0.64
N ARG A 522 -1.50 28.49 -0.79
CA ARG A 522 -1.81 27.06 -0.88
C ARG A 522 -2.42 26.69 -2.22
N GLN A 523 -2.33 25.42 -2.63
CA GLN A 523 -2.90 24.94 -3.89
C GLN A 523 -3.45 23.53 -3.71
N MET A 524 -4.60 23.25 -4.32
CA MET A 524 -5.13 21.88 -4.34
C MET A 524 -4.30 21.02 -5.29
N TYR A 525 -3.78 19.92 -4.76
CA TYR A 525 -3.10 18.87 -5.50
C TYR A 525 -3.92 17.58 -5.44
N LEU A 526 -3.66 16.69 -6.37
CA LEU A 526 -4.22 15.36 -6.47
C LEU A 526 -3.09 14.35 -6.43
N ASP A 527 -3.27 13.29 -5.66
CA ASP A 527 -2.53 12.05 -5.79
C ASP A 527 -3.26 11.08 -6.74
N ILE A 528 -2.52 10.55 -7.71
CA ILE A 528 -2.96 9.46 -8.58
C ILE A 528 -2.16 8.20 -8.24
N GLY A 529 -2.78 7.30 -7.48
CA GLY A 529 -2.27 5.98 -7.17
C GLY A 529 -2.56 4.98 -8.30
N VAL A 530 -1.50 4.47 -8.92
CA VAL A 530 -1.53 3.48 -9.99
C VAL A 530 -0.94 2.17 -9.47
N TYR A 531 -1.81 1.19 -9.19
CA TYR A 531 -1.41 -0.12 -8.67
C TYR A 531 -1.93 -1.23 -9.57
N GLY A 532 -1.05 -2.06 -10.11
CA GLY A 532 -1.45 -3.28 -10.79
C GLY A 532 -0.58 -3.69 -11.97
N LEU A 533 -1.09 -4.67 -12.71
CA LEU A 533 -0.40 -5.22 -13.87
C LEU A 533 -0.86 -4.49 -15.15
N PRO A 534 0.09 -3.97 -15.95
CA PRO A 534 -0.16 -3.48 -17.30
C PRO A 534 -0.91 -4.51 -18.15
N LYS A 535 -1.73 -4.04 -19.10
CA LYS A 535 -2.52 -4.92 -19.96
C LYS A 535 -1.70 -5.97 -20.69
N ALA A 536 -0.54 -5.60 -21.24
CA ALA A 536 0.31 -6.56 -21.93
C ALA A 536 0.77 -7.69 -20.98
N VAL A 537 1.14 -7.36 -19.75
CA VAL A 537 1.50 -8.33 -18.71
C VAL A 537 0.30 -9.24 -18.37
N ARG A 538 -0.90 -8.68 -18.15
CA ARG A 538 -2.12 -9.47 -17.88
C ARG A 538 -2.44 -10.45 -19.01
N GLU A 539 -2.13 -10.06 -20.25
CA GLU A 539 -2.35 -10.85 -21.46
C GLU A 539 -1.15 -11.76 -21.82
N ARG A 540 -0.14 -11.88 -20.94
CA ARG A 540 1.08 -12.68 -21.12
C ARG A 540 1.95 -12.27 -22.31
N ARG A 541 2.02 -10.96 -22.56
CA ARG A 541 2.84 -10.28 -23.59
C ARG A 541 3.82 -9.31 -22.91
N GLU A 542 4.55 -9.81 -21.92
CA GLU A 542 5.41 -9.01 -21.03
C GLU A 542 6.53 -8.27 -21.78
N ASP A 543 6.92 -8.76 -22.95
CA ASP A 543 7.89 -8.17 -23.86
C ASP A 543 7.39 -6.86 -24.51
N GLU A 544 6.08 -6.62 -24.53
CA GLU A 544 5.47 -5.38 -25.04
C GLU A 544 5.42 -4.26 -23.97
N PHE A 545 5.86 -4.52 -22.73
CA PHE A 545 5.88 -3.54 -21.65
C PHE A 545 7.31 -3.29 -21.13
N ASP A 546 7.72 -2.02 -21.11
CA ASP A 546 8.98 -1.60 -20.51
C ASP A 546 8.68 -0.70 -19.30
N MET A 547 8.84 -1.25 -18.10
CA MET A 547 8.62 -0.54 -16.84
C MET A 547 9.43 0.75 -16.77
N ARG A 548 10.74 0.68 -17.04
CA ARG A 548 11.64 1.82 -16.86
C ARG A 548 11.31 2.94 -17.83
N ARG A 549 11.07 2.61 -19.11
CA ARG A 549 10.65 3.59 -20.12
C ARG A 549 9.33 4.25 -19.73
N SER A 550 8.35 3.44 -19.35
CA SER A 550 6.99 3.90 -19.05
C SER A 550 6.99 4.81 -17.81
N MET A 551 7.64 4.39 -16.72
CA MET A 551 7.72 5.19 -15.49
C MET A 551 8.48 6.50 -15.70
N ARG A 552 9.53 6.51 -16.53
CA ARG A 552 10.23 7.75 -16.91
C ARG A 552 9.35 8.68 -17.75
N ALA A 553 8.52 8.15 -18.65
CA ALA A 553 7.59 8.95 -19.44
C ALA A 553 6.52 9.62 -18.55
N VAL A 554 5.94 8.88 -17.59
CA VAL A 554 5.01 9.45 -16.61
C VAL A 554 5.71 10.50 -15.75
N PHE A 555 6.92 10.21 -15.28
CA PHE A 555 7.72 11.15 -14.49
C PHE A 555 7.97 12.48 -15.21
N GLU A 556 8.33 12.46 -16.50
CA GLU A 556 8.57 13.69 -17.26
C GLU A 556 7.31 14.56 -17.37
N GLU A 557 6.12 13.95 -17.54
CA GLU A 557 4.87 14.71 -17.53
C GLU A 557 4.56 15.27 -16.14
N VAL A 558 4.74 14.48 -15.08
CA VAL A 558 4.55 14.94 -13.70
C VAL A 558 5.47 16.12 -13.39
N LYS A 559 6.75 16.03 -13.78
CA LYS A 559 7.74 17.11 -13.62
C LYS A 559 7.34 18.36 -14.39
N LYS A 560 6.89 18.23 -15.64
CA LYS A 560 6.44 19.34 -16.49
C LYS A 560 5.24 20.08 -15.90
N GLU A 561 4.30 19.33 -15.32
CA GLU A 561 3.14 19.90 -14.64
C GLU A 561 3.46 20.39 -13.22
N GLY A 562 4.71 20.22 -12.80
CA GLY A 562 5.22 20.71 -11.53
C GLY A 562 4.68 19.94 -10.32
N GLY A 563 4.48 18.65 -10.56
CA GLY A 563 4.16 17.65 -9.57
C GLY A 563 5.38 16.97 -8.96
N PHE A 564 5.09 15.95 -8.15
CA PHE A 564 6.07 15.15 -7.44
C PHE A 564 5.76 13.66 -7.56
N GLN A 565 6.79 12.83 -7.72
CA GLN A 565 6.66 11.39 -7.54
C GLN A 565 6.82 11.04 -6.05
N MET A 566 5.94 10.22 -5.48
CA MET A 566 6.16 9.70 -4.13
C MET A 566 7.27 8.65 -4.11
N LEU A 567 8.18 8.75 -3.14
CA LEU A 567 9.41 7.93 -3.15
C LEU A 567 9.25 6.57 -2.44
N TYR A 568 8.03 6.15 -2.07
CA TYR A 568 7.84 4.78 -1.58
C TYR A 568 7.89 3.76 -2.72
N GLY A 569 7.50 4.17 -3.93
CA GLY A 569 7.66 3.40 -5.17
C GLY A 569 9.11 3.39 -5.66
N ASP A 570 9.33 2.75 -6.80
CA ASP A 570 10.64 2.68 -7.42
C ASP A 570 10.97 3.99 -8.15
N VAL A 571 12.19 4.49 -7.95
CA VAL A 571 12.72 5.72 -8.55
C VAL A 571 13.66 5.36 -9.70
N PHE A 572 13.20 5.57 -10.93
CA PHE A 572 13.91 5.23 -12.17
C PHE A 572 14.65 6.40 -12.83
N ASN A 573 14.56 7.58 -12.23
CA ASN A 573 15.11 8.83 -12.77
C ASN A 573 16.56 8.98 -12.35
N THR A 574 17.32 9.76 -13.12
CA THR A 574 18.69 10.11 -12.73
C THR A 574 18.70 11.07 -11.55
N ARG A 575 19.88 11.27 -10.97
CA ARG A 575 20.05 12.21 -9.86
C ARG A 575 19.71 13.63 -10.29
N GLU A 576 20.12 14.02 -11.48
CA GLU A 576 19.87 15.35 -12.05
C GLU A 576 18.37 15.58 -12.22
N GLU A 577 17.66 14.60 -12.80
CA GLU A 577 16.20 14.62 -12.97
C GLU A 577 15.47 14.70 -11.62
N PHE A 578 15.95 13.95 -10.62
CA PHE A 578 15.42 14.02 -9.25
C PHE A 578 15.65 15.40 -8.62
N GLU A 579 16.83 15.97 -8.79
CA GLU A 579 17.20 17.28 -8.25
C GLU A 579 16.45 18.44 -8.94
N GLU A 580 15.96 18.24 -10.16
CA GLU A 580 15.02 19.16 -10.82
C GLU A 580 13.62 19.14 -10.21
N MET A 581 13.14 17.98 -9.75
CA MET A 581 11.80 17.85 -9.16
C MET A 581 11.75 18.41 -7.73
N PHE A 582 12.80 18.20 -6.94
CA PHE A 582 12.82 18.49 -5.51
C PHE A 582 13.71 19.69 -5.13
N GLY A 583 13.51 20.25 -3.93
CA GLY A 583 14.31 21.33 -3.34
C GLY A 583 15.55 20.79 -2.62
N HIS A 584 16.72 20.83 -3.26
CA HIS A 584 17.94 20.23 -2.68
C HIS A 584 18.86 21.20 -1.96
N LYS A 585 18.79 22.49 -2.27
CA LYS A 585 19.77 23.48 -1.77
C LYS A 585 19.62 23.67 -0.26
N GLU A 586 18.44 24.07 0.18
CA GLU A 586 18.11 24.31 1.59
C GLU A 586 18.25 23.00 2.38
N TYR A 587 17.76 21.89 1.82
CA TYR A 587 17.92 20.55 2.39
C TYR A 587 19.40 20.20 2.69
N ARG A 588 20.32 20.45 1.74
CA ARG A 588 21.77 20.21 1.94
C ARG A 588 22.40 21.15 2.95
N GLU A 589 21.97 22.42 3.01
CA GLU A 589 22.41 23.36 4.05
C GLU A 589 22.02 22.86 5.45
N LEU A 590 20.80 22.35 5.60
CA LEU A 590 20.33 21.77 6.86
C LEU A 590 21.07 20.49 7.23
N ARG A 591 21.39 19.64 6.25
CA ARG A 591 22.23 18.46 6.51
C ARG A 591 23.59 18.83 7.10
N LYS A 592 24.24 19.88 6.58
CA LYS A 592 25.49 20.40 7.14
C LYS A 592 25.30 20.93 8.56
N LYS A 593 24.26 21.75 8.77
CA LYS A 593 23.91 22.34 10.08
C LYS A 593 23.71 21.25 11.15
N TYR A 594 23.00 20.18 10.81
CA TYR A 594 22.61 19.11 11.73
C TYR A 594 23.53 17.88 11.70
N LYS A 595 24.71 18.00 11.09
CA LYS A 595 25.74 16.93 11.01
C LYS A 595 25.21 15.63 10.39
N ALA A 596 24.35 15.77 9.39
CA ALA A 596 23.72 14.65 8.70
C ALA A 596 24.56 14.09 7.53
N ASP A 597 25.46 14.88 6.94
CA ASP A 597 26.19 14.49 5.72
C ASP A 597 27.00 13.21 5.86
N ASP A 598 27.80 13.09 6.91
CA ASP A 598 28.58 11.89 7.19
C ASP A 598 27.75 10.81 7.92
N ALA A 599 26.61 11.20 8.48
CA ALA A 599 25.81 10.36 9.35
C ALA A 599 24.72 9.58 8.61
N PHE A 600 24.18 10.12 7.52
CA PHE A 600 23.06 9.56 6.79
C PHE A 600 23.32 9.72 5.29
N LYS A 601 22.77 8.84 4.46
CA LYS A 601 22.72 9.09 3.01
C LYS A 601 21.84 10.30 2.67
N GLU A 602 22.01 10.85 1.47
CA GLU A 602 20.99 11.71 0.89
C GLU A 602 19.74 10.91 0.52
N VAL A 603 18.61 11.60 0.33
CA VAL A 603 17.33 10.97 -0.05
C VAL A 603 17.50 10.17 -1.35
N TYR A 604 18.07 10.75 -2.41
CA TYR A 604 18.26 10.03 -3.67
C TYR A 604 19.04 8.72 -3.49
N ASP A 605 20.19 8.74 -2.79
CA ASP A 605 21.01 7.52 -2.59
C ASP A 605 20.34 6.45 -1.73
N LYS A 606 19.32 6.85 -0.97
CA LYS A 606 18.51 5.99 -0.12
C LYS A 606 17.31 5.42 -0.88
N MET A 607 16.76 6.20 -1.80
CA MET A 607 15.49 5.92 -2.47
C MET A 607 15.64 5.32 -3.86
N HIS A 608 16.72 5.63 -4.57
CA HIS A 608 17.01 5.17 -5.92
C HIS A 608 17.22 3.65 -5.97
N VAL A 609 16.62 3.01 -6.99
CA VAL A 609 16.80 1.59 -7.29
C VAL A 609 18.12 1.43 -8.04
N VAL A 610 19.08 0.71 -7.46
CA VAL A 610 20.32 0.37 -8.17
C VAL A 610 19.96 -0.64 -9.25
N GLY A 611 20.02 -0.22 -10.51
CA GLY A 611 19.84 -1.08 -11.68
C GLY A 611 21.01 -2.01 -11.93
#